data_AF-A0A6M8NKZ0-F1
#
_entry.id   AF-A0A6M8NKZ0-F1
#
_cell.length_a   1.000
_cell.length_b   1.000
_cell.length_c   1.000
_cell.angle_alpha   90.00
_cell.angle_beta   90.00
_cell.angle_gamma   90.00
#
_symmetry.space_group_name_H-M   'P 1'
#
loop_
_entity.id
_entity.type
_entity.pdbx_description
1 polymer ?
#
loop_
_entity_poly.entity_id
_entity_poly.type
_entity_poly.pdbx_seq_one_letter_code
_entity_poly.pdbx_strand_id
1 'polypeptide(L)'
;MFKKNPKLLKKWLYIVLFIFVLQNSFSFYKDYQVHIINAPEHLKEANRDYIIAKLFANYNAFFIETFRMQTDNILLFPFREPMLYFYNKGLEKLPKDEPIRASWFNEFKLMMHNYSNKGKYGSLARDYGYEYARDFVDEVYFNIELLNKGKEKLNEYSSSGYKNELTTTLLQTFIHYVNFYTNTYHLNLEGYPMTKENLIKVSTYLELYERFKNIDAWSDEFILYYKTNYSKEYDAIINPNRGWYSDYRDYYLNNIKFSSYILFYEIKYNRFDCENSKKYLEKIASSKKILREFVDKYNVSSSNKELMERIIRYLDIKNISGEDFEKNENPLNLSIDCKY
;
A
#
# COMPACT_ATOMS: atom_id res chain seq x y z
N MET A 1 46.27 -25.96 6.00
CA MET A 1 45.07 -26.67 6.49
C MET A 1 44.82 -26.24 7.95
N PHE A 2 43.93 -25.27 8.20
CA PHE A 2 43.67 -24.81 9.57
C PHE A 2 42.89 -25.90 10.34
N LYS A 3 43.51 -26.52 11.35
CA LYS A 3 42.80 -27.37 12.32
C LYS A 3 41.81 -26.48 13.09
N LYS A 4 40.53 -26.51 12.70
CA LYS A 4 39.43 -25.87 13.45
C LYS A 4 39.44 -26.39 14.88
N ASN A 5 39.62 -25.52 15.88
CA ASN A 5 39.57 -25.89 17.29
C ASN A 5 38.10 -25.98 17.73
N PRO A 6 37.54 -27.19 17.93
CA PRO A 6 36.10 -27.38 18.14
C PRO A 6 35.59 -26.73 19.43
N LYS A 7 36.45 -26.55 20.45
CA LYS A 7 36.10 -25.87 21.70
C LYS A 7 35.88 -24.36 21.50
N LEU A 8 36.68 -23.73 20.64
CA LEU A 8 36.53 -22.32 20.28
C LEU A 8 35.25 -22.10 19.46
N LEU A 9 34.98 -22.99 18.48
CA LEU A 9 33.73 -22.94 17.70
C LEU A 9 32.50 -23.09 18.61
N LYS A 10 32.53 -24.04 19.55
CA LYS A 10 31.43 -24.26 20.51
C LYS A 10 31.21 -23.04 21.42
N LYS A 11 32.30 -22.42 21.91
CA LYS A 11 32.23 -21.19 22.71
C LYS A 11 31.60 -20.04 21.91
N TRP A 12 32.02 -19.83 20.66
CA TRP A 12 31.42 -18.83 19.78
C TRP A 12 29.95 -19.10 19.51
N LEU A 13 29.57 -20.36 19.27
CA LEU A 13 28.18 -20.74 19.03
C LEU A 13 27.29 -20.46 20.26
N TYR A 14 27.77 -20.74 21.47
CA TYR A 14 27.04 -20.38 22.69
C TYR A 14 26.93 -18.87 22.89
N ILE A 15 27.99 -18.10 22.58
CA ILE A 15 27.94 -16.63 22.67
C ILE A 15 26.90 -16.08 21.70
N VAL A 16 26.90 -16.55 20.44
CA VAL A 16 25.92 -16.15 19.42
C VAL A 16 24.50 -16.53 19.87
N LEU A 17 24.30 -17.75 20.38
CA LEU A 17 23.00 -18.20 20.88
C LEU A 17 22.53 -17.35 22.08
N PHE A 18 23.43 -17.02 23.00
CA PHE A 18 23.11 -16.19 24.16
C PHE A 18 22.72 -14.76 23.75
N ILE A 19 23.49 -14.13 22.86
CA ILE A 19 23.15 -12.81 22.30
C ILE A 19 21.80 -12.87 21.58
N PHE A 20 21.57 -13.91 20.79
CA PHE A 20 20.30 -14.11 20.09
C PHE A 20 19.12 -14.21 21.06
N VAL A 21 19.24 -15.02 22.13
CA VAL A 21 18.18 -15.16 23.15
C VAL A 21 17.92 -13.82 23.85
N LEU A 22 18.96 -13.09 24.23
CA LEU A 22 18.82 -11.78 24.86
C LEU A 22 18.13 -10.77 23.94
N GLN A 23 18.54 -10.68 22.68
CA GLN A 23 17.96 -9.76 21.71
C GLN A 23 16.47 -10.08 21.46
N ASN A 24 16.11 -11.35 21.31
CA ASN A 24 14.71 -11.75 21.12
C ASN A 24 13.87 -11.50 22.37
N SER A 25 14.39 -11.79 23.56
CA SER A 25 13.69 -11.54 24.82
C SER A 25 13.46 -10.04 25.04
N PHE A 26 14.46 -9.21 24.71
CA PHE A 26 14.34 -7.75 24.79
C PHE A 26 13.33 -7.20 23.77
N SER A 27 13.37 -7.68 22.52
CA SER A 27 12.41 -7.29 21.49
C SER A 27 10.98 -7.66 21.90
N PHE A 28 10.78 -8.91 22.33
CA PHE A 28 9.47 -9.39 22.79
C PHE A 28 8.97 -8.57 23.99
N TYR A 29 9.83 -8.26 24.95
CA TYR A 29 9.45 -7.44 26.11
C TYR A 29 9.02 -6.03 25.67
N LYS A 30 9.74 -5.40 24.74
CA LYS A 30 9.38 -4.10 24.19
C LYS A 30 8.02 -4.15 23.49
N ASP A 31 7.79 -5.16 22.64
CA ASP A 31 6.50 -5.36 21.97
C ASP A 31 5.39 -5.64 23.00
N TYR A 32 5.66 -6.41 24.05
CA TYR A 32 4.70 -6.68 25.13
C TYR A 32 4.29 -5.40 25.89
N GLN A 33 5.24 -4.54 26.22
CA GLN A 33 4.97 -3.25 26.86
C GLN A 33 4.05 -2.39 26.00
N VAL A 34 4.39 -2.29 24.71
CA VAL A 34 3.67 -1.44 23.76
C VAL A 34 2.29 -2.02 23.41
N HIS A 35 2.21 -3.31 23.10
CA HIS A 35 1.02 -3.95 22.55
C HIS A 35 0.06 -4.53 23.59
N ILE A 36 0.50 -4.79 24.82
CA ILE A 36 -0.38 -5.33 25.88
C ILE A 36 -0.54 -4.36 27.03
N ILE A 37 0.55 -3.85 27.59
CA ILE A 37 0.47 -3.02 28.81
C ILE A 37 -0.18 -1.67 28.50
N ASN A 38 0.23 -1.04 27.40
CA ASN A 38 -0.28 0.28 26.99
C ASN A 38 -1.54 0.21 26.12
N ALA A 39 -2.02 -0.99 25.77
CA ALA A 39 -3.17 -1.15 24.89
C ALA A 39 -4.50 -0.87 25.61
N PRO A 40 -5.51 -0.32 24.89
CA PRO A 40 -6.89 -0.36 25.33
C PRO A 40 -7.31 -1.78 25.73
N GLU A 41 -8.12 -1.91 26.78
CA GLU A 41 -8.46 -3.21 27.38
C GLU A 41 -9.06 -4.19 26.36
N HIS A 42 -9.93 -3.70 25.47
CA HIS A 42 -10.57 -4.52 24.44
C HIS A 42 -9.61 -5.03 23.36
N LEU A 43 -8.40 -4.49 23.24
CA LEU A 43 -7.38 -4.95 22.29
C LEU A 43 -6.37 -5.91 22.92
N LYS A 44 -6.24 -5.95 24.25
CA LYS A 44 -5.17 -6.70 24.93
C LYS A 44 -5.17 -8.19 24.61
N GLU A 45 -6.34 -8.81 24.54
CA GLU A 45 -6.42 -10.24 24.27
C GLU A 45 -6.00 -10.58 22.84
N ALA A 46 -6.48 -9.83 21.85
CA ALA A 46 -6.06 -9.97 20.46
C ALA A 46 -4.56 -9.67 20.31
N ASN A 47 -4.07 -8.63 21.00
CA ASN A 47 -2.67 -8.21 20.93
C ASN A 47 -1.69 -9.26 21.50
N ARG A 48 -2.14 -10.16 22.38
CA ARG A 48 -1.32 -11.30 22.82
C ARG A 48 -0.98 -12.23 21.65
N ASP A 49 -1.96 -12.55 20.81
CA ASP A 49 -1.72 -13.35 19.62
C ASP A 49 -0.96 -12.54 18.55
N TYR A 50 -1.23 -11.24 18.42
CA TYR A 50 -0.48 -10.34 17.55
C TYR A 50 1.03 -10.35 17.81
N ILE A 51 1.48 -10.19 19.06
CA ILE A 51 2.93 -10.13 19.35
C ILE A 51 3.60 -11.46 18.98
N ILE A 52 2.90 -12.58 19.19
CA ILE A 52 3.41 -13.89 18.78
C ILE A 52 3.48 -13.97 17.26
N ALA A 53 2.44 -13.53 16.55
CA ALA A 53 2.44 -13.44 15.09
C ALA A 53 3.60 -12.56 14.58
N LYS A 54 3.81 -11.39 15.21
CA LYS A 54 4.89 -10.43 14.91
C LYS A 54 6.27 -11.04 15.09
N LEU A 55 6.49 -11.82 16.15
CA LEU A 55 7.75 -12.54 16.35
C LEU A 55 8.05 -13.47 15.16
N PHE A 56 7.07 -14.28 14.75
CA PHE A 56 7.25 -15.17 13.60
C PHE A 56 7.33 -14.41 12.26
N ALA A 57 6.60 -13.31 12.12
CA ALA A 57 6.66 -12.43 10.97
C ALA A 57 8.05 -11.80 10.81
N ASN A 58 8.69 -11.39 11.90
CA ASN A 58 10.05 -10.84 11.86
C ASN A 58 11.07 -11.88 11.36
N TYR A 59 10.95 -13.14 11.79
CA TYR A 59 11.80 -14.20 11.24
C TYR A 59 11.48 -14.47 9.77
N ASN A 60 10.19 -14.57 9.42
CA ASN A 60 9.76 -14.78 8.05
C ASN A 60 10.28 -13.67 7.11
N ALA A 61 10.08 -12.41 7.48
CA ALA A 61 10.56 -11.23 6.77
C ALA A 61 12.09 -11.22 6.66
N PHE A 62 12.81 -11.54 7.74
CA PHE A 62 14.27 -11.65 7.69
C PHE A 62 14.73 -12.61 6.59
N PHE A 63 14.10 -13.79 6.47
CA PHE A 63 14.47 -14.74 5.43
C PHE A 63 14.06 -14.29 4.02
N ILE A 64 12.87 -13.69 3.88
CA ILE A 64 12.38 -13.15 2.61
C ILE A 64 13.27 -12.01 2.13
N GLU A 65 13.55 -11.03 2.97
CA GLU A 65 14.29 -9.82 2.63
C GLU A 65 15.79 -10.08 2.43
N THR A 66 16.41 -10.81 3.37
CA THR A 66 17.87 -11.01 3.40
C THR A 66 18.30 -12.04 2.37
N PHE A 67 17.60 -13.18 2.33
CA PHE A 67 17.93 -14.28 1.43
C PHE A 67 17.10 -14.30 0.17
N ARG A 68 16.24 -13.28 -0.03
CA ARG A 68 15.46 -13.15 -1.26
C ARG A 68 14.66 -14.45 -1.48
N MET A 69 13.96 -14.93 -0.46
CA MET A 69 13.13 -16.14 -0.55
C MET A 69 11.73 -15.80 -1.07
N GLN A 70 11.11 -16.74 -1.81
CA GLN A 70 9.70 -16.62 -2.18
C GLN A 70 8.82 -16.95 -0.97
N THR A 71 7.67 -16.30 -0.83
CA THR A 71 6.77 -16.45 0.33
C THR A 71 6.22 -17.87 0.49
N ASP A 72 6.21 -18.64 -0.59
CA ASP A 72 5.76 -20.05 -0.69
C ASP A 72 6.88 -21.08 -0.45
N ASN A 73 8.10 -20.64 -0.14
CA ASN A 73 9.21 -21.55 0.08
C ASN A 73 8.98 -22.42 1.33
N ILE A 74 9.18 -23.73 1.19
CA ILE A 74 9.03 -24.73 2.26
C ILE A 74 9.87 -24.44 3.51
N LEU A 75 11.04 -23.79 3.35
CA LEU A 75 11.91 -23.41 4.46
C LEU A 75 11.31 -22.29 5.33
N LEU A 76 10.34 -21.55 4.81
CA LEU A 76 9.61 -20.52 5.55
C LEU A 76 8.44 -21.09 6.35
N PHE A 77 7.97 -22.31 6.07
CA PHE A 77 6.81 -22.91 6.78
C PHE A 77 6.92 -22.84 8.31
N PRO A 78 8.08 -23.15 8.94
CA PRO A 78 8.20 -23.10 10.40
C PRO A 78 7.98 -21.70 10.99
N PHE A 79 8.05 -20.64 10.18
CA PHE A 79 7.78 -19.26 10.60
C PHE A 79 6.41 -18.79 10.10
N ARG A 80 6.08 -19.09 8.85
CA ARG A 80 4.85 -18.63 8.21
C ARG A 80 3.60 -19.27 8.77
N GLU A 81 3.59 -20.59 9.03
CA GLU A 81 2.39 -21.26 9.55
C GLU A 81 2.05 -20.78 10.96
N PRO A 82 3.00 -20.69 11.92
CA PRO A 82 2.71 -20.07 13.21
C PRO A 82 2.30 -18.60 13.10
N MET A 83 2.96 -17.82 12.24
CA MET A 83 2.59 -16.42 12.00
C MET A 83 1.12 -16.30 11.59
N LEU A 84 0.69 -17.05 10.57
CA LEU A 84 -0.69 -17.02 10.08
C LEU A 84 -1.69 -17.55 11.12
N TYR A 85 -1.32 -18.60 11.86
CA TYR A 85 -2.15 -19.15 12.93
C TYR A 85 -2.45 -18.10 14.01
N PHE A 86 -1.41 -17.46 14.55
CA PHE A 86 -1.60 -16.44 15.60
C PHE A 86 -2.24 -15.15 15.06
N TYR A 87 -1.93 -14.76 13.83
CA TYR A 87 -2.60 -13.65 13.16
C TYR A 87 -4.12 -13.88 13.06
N ASN A 88 -4.54 -15.03 12.53
CA ASN A 88 -5.96 -15.35 12.37
C ASN A 88 -6.66 -15.47 13.72
N LYS A 89 -6.03 -16.15 14.68
CA LYS A 89 -6.56 -16.29 16.05
C LYS A 89 -6.72 -14.94 16.76
N GLY A 90 -5.81 -13.99 16.53
CA GLY A 90 -5.95 -12.62 17.04
C GLY A 90 -7.08 -11.86 16.33
N LEU A 91 -7.23 -12.01 15.01
CA LEU A 91 -8.31 -11.37 14.25
C LEU A 91 -9.71 -11.85 14.66
N GLU A 92 -9.86 -13.11 15.06
CA GLU A 92 -11.12 -13.67 15.57
C GLU A 92 -11.59 -12.98 16.86
N LYS A 93 -10.67 -12.39 17.62
CA LYS A 93 -10.95 -11.68 18.87
C LYS A 93 -11.26 -10.20 18.67
N LEU A 94 -10.97 -9.67 17.49
CA LEU A 94 -11.27 -8.29 17.15
C LEU A 94 -12.68 -8.19 16.53
N PRO A 95 -13.46 -7.15 16.87
CA PRO A 95 -14.68 -6.80 16.14
C PRO A 95 -14.42 -6.64 14.64
N LYS A 96 -15.39 -6.96 13.77
CA LYS A 96 -15.21 -6.91 12.30
C LYS A 96 -14.90 -5.50 11.77
N ASP A 97 -15.41 -4.49 12.45
CA ASP A 97 -15.26 -3.08 12.18
C ASP A 97 -14.08 -2.44 12.93
N GLU A 98 -13.25 -3.23 13.62
CA GLU A 98 -12.08 -2.70 14.32
C GLU A 98 -10.98 -2.29 13.33
N PRO A 99 -10.64 -0.99 13.22
CA PRO A 99 -9.70 -0.52 12.20
C PRO A 99 -8.26 -1.01 12.37
N ILE A 100 -7.86 -1.49 13.55
CA ILE A 100 -6.53 -2.09 13.73
C ILE A 100 -6.33 -3.36 12.89
N ARG A 101 -7.42 -4.00 12.46
CA ARG A 101 -7.38 -5.15 11.53
C ARG A 101 -6.71 -4.79 10.22
N ALA A 102 -6.93 -3.56 9.73
CA ALA A 102 -6.25 -3.08 8.54
C ALA A 102 -4.75 -2.97 8.80
N SER A 103 -4.32 -2.31 9.87
CA SER A 103 -2.89 -2.25 10.20
C SER A 103 -2.24 -3.63 10.30
N TRP A 104 -2.93 -4.64 10.85
CA TRP A 104 -2.44 -6.02 10.88
C TRP A 104 -2.38 -6.67 9.48
N PHE A 105 -3.39 -6.47 8.63
CA PHE A 105 -3.36 -6.97 7.26
C PHE A 105 -2.18 -6.37 6.48
N ASN A 106 -1.85 -5.08 6.70
CA ASN A 106 -0.67 -4.45 6.10
C ASN A 106 0.60 -5.22 6.48
N GLU A 107 0.82 -5.43 7.78
CA GLU A 107 2.04 -6.04 8.31
C GLU A 107 2.18 -7.52 7.91
N PHE A 108 1.13 -8.33 8.12
CA PHE A 108 1.23 -9.78 7.96
C PHE A 108 0.95 -10.29 6.56
N LYS A 109 0.22 -9.53 5.73
CA LYS A 109 -0.12 -9.96 4.37
C LYS A 109 0.51 -9.06 3.30
N LEU A 110 0.23 -7.75 3.32
CA LEU A 110 0.65 -6.85 2.25
C LEU A 110 2.19 -6.70 2.18
N MET A 111 2.82 -6.38 3.31
CA MET A 111 4.27 -6.15 3.36
C MET A 111 5.05 -7.44 3.04
N MET A 112 4.60 -8.59 3.55
CA MET A 112 5.20 -9.89 3.21
C MET A 112 5.17 -10.18 1.71
N HIS A 113 4.11 -9.75 1.02
CA HIS A 113 4.04 -9.86 -0.44
C HIS A 113 5.06 -8.93 -1.12
N ASN A 114 5.14 -7.67 -0.69
CA ASN A 114 6.07 -6.66 -1.23
C ASN A 114 7.55 -7.03 -1.08
N TYR A 115 7.91 -7.70 0.01
CA TYR A 115 9.30 -8.08 0.25
C TYR A 115 9.79 -9.28 -0.57
N SER A 116 8.86 -10.06 -1.14
CA SER A 116 9.20 -11.26 -1.89
C SER A 116 9.89 -10.97 -3.22
N ASN A 117 10.71 -11.90 -3.72
CA ASN A 117 11.44 -11.71 -5.00
C ASN A 117 10.56 -11.44 -6.21
N LYS A 118 9.33 -11.96 -6.17
CA LYS A 118 8.32 -11.75 -7.21
C LYS A 118 7.37 -10.60 -6.85
N GLY A 119 7.42 -10.10 -5.62
CA GLY A 119 6.59 -9.03 -5.09
C GLY A 119 6.75 -7.76 -5.89
N LYS A 120 5.86 -7.56 -6.85
CA LYS A 120 5.73 -6.33 -7.62
C LYS A 120 4.25 -5.99 -7.66
N TYR A 121 3.93 -4.75 -7.33
CA TYR A 121 2.55 -4.27 -7.51
C TYR A 121 2.08 -4.56 -8.94
N GLY A 122 0.92 -5.20 -9.02
CA GLY A 122 0.33 -5.65 -10.28
C GLY A 122 0.67 -7.07 -10.74
N SER A 123 1.59 -7.80 -10.10
CA SER A 123 1.95 -9.16 -10.55
C SER A 123 1.19 -10.31 -9.86
N LEU A 124 0.29 -10.02 -8.93
CA LEU A 124 -0.35 -11.04 -8.09
C LEU A 124 -1.08 -12.12 -8.88
N ALA A 125 -1.89 -11.73 -9.87
CA ALA A 125 -2.65 -12.69 -10.67
C ALA A 125 -1.70 -13.61 -11.46
N ARG A 126 -0.60 -13.05 -12.00
CA ARG A 126 0.43 -13.81 -12.70
C ARG A 126 1.11 -14.84 -11.79
N ASP A 127 1.49 -14.40 -10.60
CA ASP A 127 2.40 -15.15 -9.75
C ASP A 127 1.67 -16.16 -8.84
N TYR A 128 0.40 -15.89 -8.50
CA TYR A 128 -0.39 -16.67 -7.53
C TYR A 128 -1.77 -17.09 -8.05
N GLY A 129 -2.16 -16.67 -9.26
CA GLY A 129 -3.45 -17.00 -9.88
C GLY A 129 -4.53 -15.94 -9.68
N TYR A 130 -5.52 -15.97 -10.59
CA TYR A 130 -6.59 -14.98 -10.66
C TYR A 130 -7.45 -14.92 -9.40
N GLU A 131 -7.94 -16.08 -8.91
CA GLU A 131 -8.84 -16.16 -7.75
C GLU A 131 -8.19 -15.57 -6.49
N TYR A 132 -6.94 -16.00 -6.20
CA TYR A 132 -6.17 -15.45 -5.08
C TYR A 132 -5.98 -13.94 -5.20
N ALA A 133 -5.62 -13.45 -6.40
CA ALA A 133 -5.42 -12.04 -6.62
C ALA A 133 -6.71 -11.23 -6.47
N ARG A 134 -7.86 -11.77 -6.91
CA ARG A 134 -9.16 -11.13 -6.73
C ARG A 134 -9.48 -10.98 -5.25
N ASP A 135 -9.43 -12.07 -4.50
CA ASP A 135 -9.76 -12.09 -3.08
C ASP A 135 -8.83 -11.15 -2.29
N PHE A 136 -7.54 -11.11 -2.65
CA PHE A 136 -6.59 -10.20 -2.02
C PHE A 136 -6.87 -8.72 -2.36
N VAL A 137 -7.26 -8.41 -3.59
CA VAL A 137 -7.64 -7.04 -4.00
C VAL A 137 -8.92 -6.61 -3.29
N ASP A 138 -9.87 -7.51 -3.10
CA ASP A 138 -11.10 -7.28 -2.32
C ASP A 138 -10.78 -7.02 -0.84
N GLU A 139 -9.88 -7.81 -0.24
CA GLU A 139 -9.39 -7.54 1.11
C GLU A 139 -8.69 -6.16 1.19
N VAL A 140 -7.88 -5.77 0.20
CA VAL A 140 -7.26 -4.43 0.18
C VAL A 140 -8.31 -3.34 0.10
N TYR A 141 -9.31 -3.48 -0.77
CA TYR A 141 -10.41 -2.52 -0.88
C TYR A 141 -11.13 -2.33 0.46
N PHE A 142 -11.48 -3.44 1.12
CA PHE A 142 -12.12 -3.41 2.44
C PHE A 142 -11.25 -2.72 3.50
N ASN A 143 -9.93 -2.96 3.50
CA ASN A 143 -9.02 -2.33 4.45
C ASN A 143 -8.82 -0.82 4.21
N ILE A 144 -8.91 -0.33 2.96
CA ILE A 144 -8.95 1.11 2.67
C ILE A 144 -10.20 1.73 3.31
N GLU A 145 -11.36 1.11 3.10
CA GLU A 145 -12.63 1.56 3.70
C GLU A 145 -12.55 1.58 5.23
N LEU A 146 -12.04 0.49 5.81
CA LEU A 146 -11.95 0.30 7.24
C LEU A 146 -11.04 1.35 7.90
N LEU A 147 -9.89 1.66 7.29
CA LEU A 147 -9.03 2.74 7.77
C LEU A 147 -9.74 4.09 7.69
N ASN A 148 -10.43 4.39 6.59
CA ASN A 148 -11.11 5.67 6.44
C ASN A 148 -12.24 5.87 7.45
N LYS A 149 -13.06 4.84 7.65
CA LYS A 149 -14.17 4.87 8.61
C LYS A 149 -13.72 4.83 10.07
N GLY A 150 -12.54 4.28 10.36
CA GLY A 150 -12.02 4.11 11.72
C GLY A 150 -10.84 5.02 12.09
N LYS A 151 -10.52 6.02 11.27
CA LYS A 151 -9.37 6.91 11.46
C LYS A 151 -9.40 7.65 12.80
N GLU A 152 -10.56 8.10 13.27
CA GLU A 152 -10.68 8.77 14.56
C GLU A 152 -10.34 7.80 15.71
N LYS A 153 -10.89 6.59 15.68
CA LYS A 153 -10.67 5.56 16.70
C LYS A 153 -9.19 5.15 16.83
N LEU A 154 -8.52 4.95 15.69
CA LEU A 154 -7.09 4.60 15.70
C LEU A 154 -6.23 5.71 16.30
N ASN A 155 -6.61 6.96 16.07
CA ASN A 155 -5.91 8.11 16.60
C ASN A 155 -6.20 8.33 18.08
N GLU A 156 -7.42 8.08 18.54
CA GLU A 156 -7.76 8.05 19.97
C GLU A 156 -6.85 7.08 20.74
N TYR A 157 -6.58 5.89 20.17
CA TYR A 157 -5.63 4.95 20.76
C TYR A 157 -4.23 5.55 20.90
N SER A 158 -3.73 6.21 19.84
CA SER A 158 -2.42 6.87 19.85
C SER A 158 -2.35 7.93 20.95
N SER A 159 -3.40 8.76 21.07
CA SER A 159 -3.52 9.80 22.09
C SER A 159 -3.67 9.25 23.51
N SER A 160 -4.21 8.04 23.69
CA SER A 160 -4.33 7.37 24.99
C SER A 160 -3.06 6.63 25.43
N GLY A 161 -1.93 6.84 24.74
CA GLY A 161 -0.64 6.21 25.06
C GLY A 161 -0.36 4.91 24.31
N TYR A 162 -1.30 4.41 23.49
CA TYR A 162 -1.09 3.26 22.61
C TYR A 162 -0.44 3.67 21.29
N LYS A 163 0.74 4.28 21.40
CA LYS A 163 1.51 4.79 20.27
C LYS A 163 2.52 3.73 19.78
N ASN A 164 2.26 3.17 18.60
CA ASN A 164 3.10 2.12 17.99
C ASN A 164 3.00 2.16 16.46
N GLU A 165 3.72 1.29 15.77
CA GLU A 165 3.73 1.25 14.31
C GLU A 165 2.34 1.10 13.68
N LEU A 166 1.40 0.42 14.35
CA LEU A 166 0.02 0.24 13.88
C LEU A 166 -0.81 1.52 13.95
N THR A 167 -0.44 2.48 14.82
CA THR A 167 -1.15 3.74 15.05
C THR A 167 -0.39 4.97 14.58
N THR A 168 0.93 4.88 14.35
CA THR A 168 1.77 6.03 13.95
C THR A 168 2.14 6.06 12.48
N THR A 169 1.82 5.03 11.70
CA THR A 169 2.14 4.95 10.27
C THR A 169 0.88 4.82 9.42
N LEU A 170 -0.24 5.34 9.93
CA LEU A 170 -1.56 5.15 9.36
C LEU A 170 -1.71 5.82 8.00
N LEU A 171 -1.22 7.06 7.87
CA LEU A 171 -1.22 7.75 6.58
C LEU A 171 -0.38 7.03 5.54
N GLN A 172 0.81 6.56 5.91
CA GLN A 172 1.66 5.77 5.03
C GLN A 172 0.98 4.46 4.61
N THR A 173 0.39 3.74 5.57
CA THR A 173 -0.32 2.48 5.33
C THR A 173 -1.50 2.69 4.38
N PHE A 174 -2.28 3.76 4.56
CA PHE A 174 -3.37 4.10 3.67
C PHE A 174 -2.88 4.33 2.23
N ILE A 175 -1.81 5.12 2.05
CA ILE A 175 -1.21 5.37 0.72
C ILE A 175 -0.72 4.08 0.08
N HIS A 176 -0.09 3.18 0.86
CA HIS A 176 0.36 1.88 0.37
C HIS A 176 -0.80 1.01 -0.13
N TYR A 177 -1.93 0.94 0.58
CA TYR A 177 -3.09 0.20 0.10
C TYR A 177 -3.65 0.78 -1.19
N VAL A 178 -3.81 2.09 -1.24
CA VAL A 178 -4.30 2.79 -2.42
C VAL A 178 -3.38 2.53 -3.61
N ASN A 179 -2.06 2.63 -3.42
CA ASN A 179 -1.08 2.33 -4.46
C ASN A 179 -1.12 0.86 -4.90
N PHE A 180 -1.26 -0.08 -3.96
CA PHE A 180 -1.40 -1.48 -4.32
C PHE A 180 -2.65 -1.72 -5.17
N TYR A 181 -3.79 -1.13 -4.78
CA TYR A 181 -5.07 -1.31 -5.47
C TYR A 181 -4.99 -0.79 -6.91
N THR A 182 -4.46 0.43 -7.13
CA THR A 182 -4.37 1.03 -8.49
C THR A 182 -3.49 0.23 -9.44
N ASN A 183 -2.55 -0.54 -8.92
CA ASN A 183 -1.65 -1.35 -9.74
C ASN A 183 -2.16 -2.79 -9.92
N THR A 184 -3.16 -3.25 -9.14
CA THR A 184 -3.56 -4.67 -9.12
C THR A 184 -5.02 -4.93 -9.51
N TYR A 185 -5.90 -3.91 -9.53
CA TYR A 185 -7.34 -4.04 -9.86
C TYR A 185 -7.65 -4.81 -11.17
N HIS A 186 -6.74 -4.75 -12.14
CA HIS A 186 -6.89 -5.35 -13.45
C HIS A 186 -7.01 -6.88 -13.37
N LEU A 187 -6.36 -7.51 -12.38
CA LEU A 187 -6.29 -8.96 -12.19
C LEU A 187 -5.75 -9.70 -13.43
N ASN A 188 -4.82 -9.06 -14.17
CA ASN A 188 -4.28 -9.63 -15.40
C ASN A 188 -3.13 -10.59 -15.10
N LEU A 189 -3.18 -11.78 -15.70
CA LEU A 189 -2.11 -12.78 -15.63
C LEU A 189 -0.81 -12.33 -16.29
N GLU A 190 -0.83 -11.34 -17.18
CA GLU A 190 0.38 -10.73 -17.74
C GLU A 190 1.05 -9.76 -16.75
N GLY A 191 0.28 -9.23 -15.79
CA GLY A 191 0.75 -8.42 -14.67
C GLY A 191 1.01 -6.93 -14.95
N TYR A 192 0.47 -6.39 -16.06
CA TYR A 192 0.61 -4.98 -16.41
C TYR A 192 -0.73 -4.25 -16.30
N PRO A 193 -0.84 -3.17 -15.49
CA PRO A 193 -2.13 -2.48 -15.28
C PRO A 193 -2.57 -1.65 -16.50
N MET A 194 -1.64 -1.12 -17.30
CA MET A 194 -1.92 -0.19 -18.41
C MET A 194 -1.97 -0.86 -19.79
N THR A 195 -2.63 -2.02 -19.91
CA THR A 195 -2.92 -2.62 -21.23
C THR A 195 -4.22 -2.06 -21.79
N LYS A 196 -4.38 -2.11 -23.12
CA LYS A 196 -5.63 -1.71 -23.78
C LYS A 196 -6.85 -2.46 -23.20
N GLU A 197 -6.70 -3.75 -22.91
CA GLU A 197 -7.76 -4.57 -22.32
C GLU A 197 -8.18 -4.06 -20.94
N ASN A 198 -7.22 -3.77 -20.05
CA ASN A 198 -7.54 -3.25 -18.72
C ASN A 198 -8.16 -1.85 -18.80
N LEU A 199 -7.70 -1.01 -19.73
CA LEU A 199 -8.30 0.31 -19.96
C LEU A 199 -9.73 0.19 -20.49
N ILE A 200 -10.02 -0.82 -21.31
CA ILE A 200 -11.41 -1.15 -21.69
C ILE A 200 -12.20 -1.59 -20.45
N LYS A 201 -11.63 -2.43 -19.57
CA LYS A 201 -12.27 -2.89 -18.33
C LYS A 201 -12.65 -1.73 -17.41
N VAL A 202 -11.72 -0.83 -17.09
CA VAL A 202 -12.01 0.35 -16.23
C VAL A 202 -13.04 1.29 -16.84
N SER A 203 -13.07 1.42 -18.17
CA SER A 203 -14.06 2.27 -18.84
C SER A 203 -15.44 1.64 -18.94
N THR A 204 -15.60 0.34 -18.66
CA THR A 204 -16.86 -0.39 -18.89
C THR A 204 -17.50 -0.99 -17.65
N TYR A 205 -16.72 -1.35 -16.64
CA TYR A 205 -17.24 -2.14 -15.51
C TYR A 205 -17.73 -1.20 -14.40
N LEU A 206 -19.04 -1.21 -14.16
CA LEU A 206 -19.67 -0.35 -13.14
C LEU A 206 -19.08 -0.58 -11.74
N GLU A 207 -18.86 -1.84 -11.35
CA GLU A 207 -18.30 -2.17 -10.04
C GLU A 207 -16.90 -1.55 -9.84
N LEU A 208 -16.04 -1.60 -10.87
CA LEU A 208 -14.72 -0.96 -10.80
C LEU A 208 -14.85 0.56 -10.71
N TYR A 209 -15.75 1.17 -11.48
CA TYR A 209 -16.03 2.60 -11.41
C TYR A 209 -16.47 3.03 -10.01
N GLU A 210 -17.41 2.30 -9.40
CA GLU A 210 -17.90 2.59 -8.04
C GLU A 210 -16.78 2.46 -7.01
N ARG A 211 -15.96 1.41 -7.10
CA ARG A 211 -14.80 1.26 -6.21
C ARG A 211 -13.78 2.38 -6.38
N PHE A 212 -13.50 2.81 -7.61
CA PHE A 212 -12.60 3.94 -7.88
C PHE A 212 -13.15 5.24 -7.30
N LYS A 213 -14.45 5.52 -7.45
CA LYS A 213 -15.09 6.69 -6.83
C LYS A 213 -15.03 6.67 -5.31
N ASN A 214 -15.28 5.50 -4.71
CA ASN A 214 -15.22 5.35 -3.26
C ASN A 214 -13.79 5.59 -2.75
N ILE A 215 -12.78 4.98 -3.37
CA ILE A 215 -11.38 5.19 -2.96
C ILE A 215 -10.96 6.65 -3.16
N ASP A 216 -11.36 7.30 -4.26
CA ASP A 216 -11.05 8.71 -4.49
C ASP A 216 -11.64 9.60 -3.38
N ALA A 217 -12.92 9.41 -3.05
CA ALA A 217 -13.59 10.15 -1.98
C ALA A 217 -12.94 9.88 -0.60
N TRP A 218 -12.68 8.62 -0.27
CA TRP A 218 -12.01 8.25 0.98
C TRP A 218 -10.59 8.79 1.06
N SER A 219 -9.87 8.85 -0.07
CA SER A 219 -8.52 9.42 -0.10
C SER A 219 -8.54 10.90 0.23
N ASP A 220 -9.47 11.66 -0.34
CA ASP A 220 -9.62 13.09 -0.06
C ASP A 220 -10.01 13.33 1.41
N GLU A 221 -10.95 12.54 1.94
CA GLU A 221 -11.36 12.59 3.35
C GLU A 221 -10.20 12.28 4.30
N PHE A 222 -9.50 11.16 4.08
CA PHE A 222 -8.40 10.71 4.93
C PHE A 222 -7.24 11.70 4.93
N ILE A 223 -6.86 12.18 3.74
CA ILE A 223 -5.77 13.15 3.58
C ILE A 223 -6.11 14.48 4.26
N LEU A 224 -7.33 15.00 4.06
CA LEU A 224 -7.78 16.22 4.71
C LEU A 224 -7.79 16.10 6.24
N TYR A 225 -8.25 14.95 6.74
CA TYR A 225 -8.25 14.66 8.17
C TYR A 225 -6.84 14.72 8.76
N TYR A 226 -5.85 14.05 8.14
CA TYR A 226 -4.47 14.06 8.61
C TYR A 226 -3.80 15.42 8.47
N LYS A 227 -4.05 16.14 7.38
CA LYS A 227 -3.54 17.50 7.20
C LYS A 227 -4.03 18.44 8.29
N THR A 228 -5.29 18.33 8.69
CA THR A 228 -5.93 19.19 9.68
C THR A 228 -5.54 18.84 11.11
N ASN A 229 -5.59 17.55 11.46
CA ASN A 229 -5.46 17.10 12.86
C ASN A 229 -4.05 16.62 13.22
N TYR A 230 -3.27 16.19 12.23
CA TYR A 230 -1.95 15.55 12.41
C TYR A 230 -0.91 16.11 11.44
N SER A 231 -0.86 17.45 11.31
CA SER A 231 -0.04 18.15 10.32
C SER A 231 1.43 17.72 10.31
N LYS A 232 2.04 17.44 11.47
CA LYS A 232 3.42 16.93 11.54
C LYS A 232 3.60 15.57 10.87
N GLU A 233 2.64 14.65 11.04
CA GLU A 233 2.68 13.35 10.37
C GLU A 233 2.42 13.52 8.88
N TYR A 234 1.42 14.33 8.53
CA TYR A 234 1.12 14.67 7.14
C TYR A 234 2.36 15.24 6.42
N ASP A 235 3.03 16.24 7.00
CA ASP A 235 4.23 16.89 6.44
C ASP A 235 5.44 15.95 6.44
N ALA A 236 5.48 14.97 7.34
CA ALA A 236 6.50 13.94 7.32
C ALA A 236 6.24 12.93 6.20
N ILE A 237 4.99 12.53 5.94
CA ILE A 237 4.67 11.51 4.94
C ILE A 237 4.58 12.09 3.53
N ILE A 238 3.75 13.11 3.32
CA ILE A 238 3.53 13.84 2.07
C ILE A 238 4.60 14.93 1.93
N ASN A 239 5.86 14.51 1.94
CA ASN A 239 7.00 15.41 1.86
C ASN A 239 7.74 15.30 0.51
N PRO A 240 7.88 16.38 -0.26
CA PRO A 240 8.65 16.38 -1.49
C PRO A 240 10.17 16.25 -1.27
N ASN A 241 10.65 16.14 -0.02
CA ASN A 241 12.06 15.93 0.32
C ASN A 241 12.41 14.45 0.59
N ARG A 242 11.44 13.52 0.59
CA ARG A 242 11.67 12.09 0.90
C ARG A 242 12.24 11.25 -0.24
N GLY A 243 12.56 11.87 -1.37
CA GLY A 243 13.18 11.20 -2.51
C GLY A 243 12.17 10.57 -3.47
N TRP A 244 12.66 10.15 -4.63
CA TRP A 244 11.84 9.67 -5.74
C TRP A 244 10.92 8.49 -5.39
N TYR A 245 11.37 7.56 -4.53
CA TYR A 245 10.60 6.37 -4.13
C TYR A 245 9.82 6.60 -2.83
N SER A 246 9.14 7.73 -2.71
CA SER A 246 8.38 8.12 -1.51
C SER A 246 6.87 8.07 -1.70
N ASP A 247 6.16 8.03 -0.57
CA ASP A 247 4.69 8.12 -0.49
C ASP A 247 4.14 9.37 -1.20
N TYR A 248 4.92 10.46 -1.23
CA TYR A 248 4.59 11.69 -1.95
C TYR A 248 4.36 11.43 -3.44
N ARG A 249 5.30 10.74 -4.11
CA ARG A 249 5.16 10.38 -5.53
C ARG A 249 3.94 9.49 -5.75
N ASP A 250 3.80 8.46 -4.93
CA ASP A 250 2.75 7.46 -5.09
C ASP A 250 1.36 8.07 -4.92
N TYR A 251 1.20 8.99 -3.97
CA TYR A 251 -0.02 9.76 -3.78
C TYR A 251 -0.44 10.52 -5.06
N TYR A 252 0.43 11.36 -5.62
CA TYR A 252 0.09 12.13 -6.82
C TYR A 252 -0.07 11.25 -8.06
N LEU A 253 0.69 10.16 -8.19
CA LEU A 253 0.53 9.23 -9.30
C LEU A 253 -0.82 8.49 -9.22
N ASN A 254 -1.25 8.11 -8.02
CA ASN A 254 -2.56 7.52 -7.80
C ASN A 254 -3.70 8.49 -8.12
N ASN A 255 -3.56 9.77 -7.77
CA ASN A 255 -4.54 10.81 -8.12
C ASN A 255 -4.79 10.90 -9.62
N ILE A 256 -3.73 10.84 -10.44
CA ILE A 256 -3.86 10.79 -11.91
C ILE A 256 -4.61 9.53 -12.34
N LYS A 257 -4.24 8.35 -11.82
CA LYS A 257 -4.85 7.07 -12.17
C LYS A 257 -6.34 7.02 -11.86
N PHE A 258 -6.76 7.25 -10.61
CA PHE A 258 -8.17 7.17 -10.23
C PHE A 258 -9.02 8.18 -10.99
N SER A 259 -8.59 9.44 -11.02
CA SER A 259 -9.32 10.51 -11.73
C SER A 259 -9.51 10.14 -13.21
N SER A 260 -8.46 9.62 -13.86
CA SER A 260 -8.55 9.20 -15.26
C SER A 260 -9.50 8.02 -15.44
N TYR A 261 -9.40 6.98 -14.59
CA TYR A 261 -10.28 5.81 -14.67
C TYR A 261 -11.76 6.15 -14.44
N ILE A 262 -12.06 7.05 -13.50
CA ILE A 262 -13.41 7.57 -13.25
C ILE A 262 -13.93 8.28 -14.52
N LEU A 263 -13.13 9.19 -15.07
CA LEU A 263 -13.48 9.92 -16.28
C LEU A 263 -13.66 9.00 -17.50
N PHE A 264 -12.85 7.94 -17.63
CA PHE A 264 -13.00 7.00 -18.75
C PHE A 264 -14.37 6.33 -18.76
N TYR A 265 -14.87 5.94 -17.59
CA TYR A 265 -16.21 5.40 -17.46
C TYR A 265 -17.27 6.48 -17.73
N GLU A 266 -17.13 7.66 -17.14
CA GLU A 266 -18.10 8.76 -17.30
C GLU A 266 -18.26 9.18 -18.76
N ILE A 267 -17.15 9.34 -19.49
CA ILE A 267 -17.18 9.71 -20.91
C ILE A 267 -17.81 8.59 -21.74
N LYS A 268 -17.40 7.33 -21.52
CA LYS A 268 -17.88 6.20 -22.32
C LYS A 268 -19.40 5.97 -22.21
N TYR A 269 -19.98 6.30 -21.06
CA TYR A 269 -21.41 6.17 -20.81
C TYR A 269 -22.19 7.49 -20.88
N ASN A 270 -21.61 8.55 -21.45
CA ASN A 270 -22.23 9.88 -21.55
C ASN A 270 -22.73 10.42 -20.18
N ARG A 271 -22.02 10.11 -19.11
CA ARG A 271 -22.26 10.61 -17.74
C ARG A 271 -21.30 11.74 -17.35
N PHE A 272 -20.34 12.02 -18.22
CA PHE A 272 -19.41 13.12 -18.03
C PHE A 272 -20.16 14.46 -18.06
N ASP A 273 -19.94 15.27 -17.03
CA ASP A 273 -20.53 16.60 -16.89
C ASP A 273 -19.41 17.60 -16.64
N CYS A 274 -19.32 18.66 -17.44
CA CYS A 274 -18.19 19.58 -17.34
C CYS A 274 -18.05 20.15 -15.93
N GLU A 275 -19.13 20.59 -15.29
CA GLU A 275 -19.02 21.18 -13.94
C GLU A 275 -18.69 20.15 -12.86
N ASN A 276 -19.41 19.03 -12.80
CA ASN A 276 -19.24 18.03 -11.74
C ASN A 276 -17.97 17.18 -11.92
N SER A 277 -17.59 16.88 -13.15
CA SER A 277 -16.39 16.09 -13.47
C SER A 277 -15.13 16.97 -13.53
N LYS A 278 -15.25 18.31 -13.50
CA LYS A 278 -14.12 19.27 -13.49
C LYS A 278 -13.09 18.96 -12.42
N LYS A 279 -13.53 18.58 -11.23
CA LYS A 279 -12.65 18.27 -10.09
C LYS A 279 -11.62 17.18 -10.43
N TYR A 280 -11.99 16.19 -11.25
CA TYR A 280 -11.09 15.12 -11.68
C TYR A 280 -10.05 15.63 -12.67
N LEU A 281 -10.44 16.54 -13.56
CA LEU A 281 -9.54 17.21 -14.50
C LEU A 281 -8.52 18.08 -13.78
N GLU A 282 -8.96 18.90 -12.83
CA GLU A 282 -8.10 19.75 -12.00
C GLU A 282 -7.13 18.92 -11.15
N LYS A 283 -7.60 17.79 -10.59
CA LYS A 283 -6.79 16.84 -9.84
C LYS A 283 -5.72 16.17 -10.72
N ILE A 284 -6.05 15.82 -11.97
CA ILE A 284 -5.07 15.32 -12.95
C ILE A 284 -4.03 16.40 -13.26
N ALA A 285 -4.45 17.59 -13.66
CA ALA A 285 -3.55 18.67 -14.09
C ALA A 285 -2.57 19.08 -12.98
N SER A 286 -3.10 19.29 -11.76
CA SER A 286 -2.28 19.61 -10.59
C SER A 286 -1.28 18.51 -10.25
N SER A 287 -1.70 17.25 -10.29
CA SER A 287 -0.82 16.10 -10.02
C SER A 287 0.27 15.91 -11.10
N LYS A 288 -0.06 16.10 -12.39
CA LYS A 288 0.92 16.07 -13.49
C LYS A 288 2.02 17.11 -13.25
N LYS A 289 1.61 18.36 -12.95
CA LYS A 289 2.54 19.46 -12.66
C LYS A 289 3.49 19.12 -11.51
N ILE A 290 2.93 18.66 -10.38
CA ILE A 290 3.71 18.30 -9.18
C ILE A 290 4.71 17.18 -9.49
N LEU A 291 4.30 16.14 -10.21
CA LEU A 291 5.19 15.03 -10.54
C LEU A 291 6.33 15.44 -11.48
N ARG A 292 6.07 16.32 -12.46
CA ARG A 292 7.10 16.85 -13.36
C ARG A 292 8.14 17.68 -12.61
N GLU A 293 7.69 18.60 -11.76
CA GLU A 293 8.57 19.37 -10.87
C GLU A 293 9.40 18.44 -9.96
N PHE A 294 8.78 17.35 -9.47
CA PHE A 294 9.43 16.36 -8.62
C PHE A 294 10.51 15.55 -9.35
N VAL A 295 10.27 15.17 -10.61
CA VAL A 295 11.27 14.51 -11.48
C VAL A 295 12.50 15.39 -11.65
N ASP A 296 12.30 16.66 -11.95
CA ASP A 296 13.40 17.60 -12.22
C ASP A 296 14.20 17.90 -10.95
N LYS A 297 13.53 18.01 -9.79
CA LYS A 297 14.19 18.21 -8.49
C LYS A 297 15.19 17.10 -8.14
N TYR A 298 14.88 15.85 -8.49
CA TYR A 298 15.67 14.68 -8.07
C TYR A 298 16.61 14.13 -9.14
N ASN A 299 16.74 14.79 -10.30
CA ASN A 299 17.55 14.30 -11.42
C ASN A 299 17.29 12.81 -11.72
N VAL A 300 16.02 12.44 -11.74
CA VAL A 300 15.57 11.05 -11.93
C VAL A 300 16.11 10.52 -13.27
N SER A 301 16.49 9.24 -13.31
CA SER A 301 17.01 8.62 -14.54
C SER A 301 16.04 8.77 -15.71
N SER A 302 16.59 8.91 -16.92
CA SER A 302 15.79 9.05 -18.15
C SER A 302 14.74 7.94 -18.30
N SER A 303 15.08 6.70 -17.92
CA SER A 303 14.17 5.55 -17.93
C SER A 303 12.95 5.74 -17.02
N ASN A 304 13.14 6.29 -15.82
CA ASN A 304 12.07 6.51 -14.86
C ASN A 304 11.21 7.72 -15.26
N LYS A 305 11.83 8.78 -15.80
CA LYS A 305 11.13 9.93 -16.39
C LYS A 305 10.25 9.47 -17.56
N GLU A 306 10.79 8.66 -18.46
CA GLU A 306 10.07 8.11 -19.60
C GLU A 306 8.91 7.20 -19.17
N LEU A 307 9.11 6.35 -18.15
CA LEU A 307 8.05 5.51 -17.60
C LEU A 307 6.90 6.35 -17.02
N MET A 308 7.21 7.38 -16.23
CA MET A 308 6.22 8.28 -15.66
C MET A 308 5.43 9.00 -16.76
N GLU A 309 6.13 9.60 -17.74
CA GLU A 309 5.48 10.30 -18.84
C GLU A 309 4.66 9.37 -19.72
N ARG A 310 5.09 8.11 -19.91
CA ARG A 310 4.30 7.09 -20.61
C ARG A 310 3.00 6.80 -19.87
N ILE A 311 3.03 6.69 -18.55
CA ILE A 311 1.79 6.52 -17.75
C ILE A 311 0.86 7.72 -17.96
N ILE A 312 1.40 8.95 -17.92
CA ILE A 312 0.62 10.17 -18.15
C ILE A 312 -0.03 10.16 -19.54
N ARG A 313 0.73 9.87 -20.61
CA ARG A 313 0.21 9.82 -21.99
C ARG A 313 -0.85 8.75 -22.22
N TYR A 314 -0.76 7.61 -21.52
CA TYR A 314 -1.74 6.53 -21.61
C TYR A 314 -3.05 6.87 -20.90
N LEU A 315 -2.98 7.74 -19.89
CA LEU A 315 -4.12 8.17 -19.10
C LEU A 315 -4.77 9.45 -19.61
N ASP A 316 -4.10 10.14 -20.53
CA ASP A 316 -4.53 11.42 -21.06
C ASP A 316 -5.86 11.35 -21.83
N ILE A 317 -6.70 12.37 -21.71
CA ILE A 317 -7.96 12.51 -22.45
C ILE A 317 -7.84 13.78 -23.29
N LYS A 318 -8.22 13.69 -24.56
CA LYS A 318 -8.08 14.83 -25.48
C LYS A 318 -8.98 15.99 -25.06
N ASN A 319 -8.48 17.21 -25.26
CA ASN A 319 -9.14 18.50 -25.01
C ASN A 319 -9.45 18.79 -23.52
N ILE A 320 -8.61 18.34 -22.58
CA ILE A 320 -8.86 18.54 -21.14
C ILE A 320 -8.78 20.00 -20.68
N SER A 321 -7.98 20.82 -21.34
CA SER A 321 -7.80 22.26 -21.14
C SER A 321 -6.66 22.61 -22.08
N GLY A 322 -6.68 23.77 -22.74
CA GLY A 322 -5.86 24.12 -23.91
C GLY A 322 -4.32 24.14 -23.77
N GLU A 323 -3.72 23.37 -22.86
CA GLU A 323 -2.27 23.30 -22.64
C GLU A 323 -1.63 21.91 -22.79
N ASP A 324 -2.37 20.83 -23.03
CA ASP A 324 -1.74 19.53 -23.36
C ASP A 324 -1.67 19.33 -24.88
N PHE A 325 -0.61 19.89 -25.50
CA PHE A 325 -0.18 19.57 -26.87
C PHE A 325 0.51 18.19 -26.97
N GLU A 326 0.34 17.34 -25.96
CA GLU A 326 1.06 16.09 -25.85
C GLU A 326 0.55 15.04 -26.82
N LYS A 327 1.46 14.15 -27.23
CA LYS A 327 1.11 12.96 -28.00
C LYS A 327 0.24 12.06 -27.12
N ASN A 328 -1.07 12.17 -27.25
CA ASN A 328 -2.02 11.29 -26.58
C ASN A 328 -1.83 9.85 -27.10
N GLU A 329 -1.52 8.93 -26.19
CA GLU A 329 -1.33 7.50 -26.48
C GLU A 329 -2.43 6.64 -25.83
N ASN A 330 -3.52 7.27 -25.37
CA ASN A 330 -4.63 6.59 -24.72
C ASN A 330 -5.34 5.69 -25.74
N PRO A 331 -5.35 4.36 -25.54
CA PRO A 331 -5.89 3.41 -26.51
C PRO A 331 -7.42 3.43 -26.60
N LEU A 332 -8.11 4.15 -25.71
CA LEU A 332 -9.55 4.34 -25.73
C LEU A 332 -9.99 5.47 -26.68
N ASN A 333 -9.07 6.33 -27.13
CA ASN A 333 -9.35 7.48 -28.00
C ASN A 333 -10.48 8.38 -27.47
N LEU A 334 -10.51 8.61 -26.16
CA LEU A 334 -11.52 9.48 -25.52
C LEU A 334 -11.18 10.96 -25.73
N SER A 335 -12.22 11.76 -25.92
CA SER A 335 -12.15 13.21 -26.00
C SER A 335 -13.32 13.82 -25.26
N ILE A 336 -13.11 14.98 -24.67
CA ILE A 336 -14.17 15.83 -24.13
C ILE A 336 -14.24 17.13 -24.91
N ASP A 337 -15.33 17.88 -24.75
CA ASP A 337 -15.46 19.24 -25.25
C ASP A 337 -16.08 20.08 -24.13
N CYS A 338 -15.22 20.61 -23.28
CA CYS A 338 -15.60 21.59 -22.27
C CYS A 338 -14.94 22.92 -22.64
N LYS A 339 -15.75 23.97 -22.73
CA LYS A 339 -15.28 25.34 -22.86
C LYS A 339 -15.00 25.87 -21.45
N TYR A 340 -13.75 25.83 -21.01
CA TYR A 340 -13.32 26.45 -19.75
C TYR A 340 -12.58 27.76 -20.00
#